data_AF-A0A661M1Q8-F1
#
_entry.id   AF-A0A661M1Q8-F1
#
_cell.length_a   1.000
_cell.length_b   1.000
_cell.length_c   1.000
_cell.angle_alpha   90.00
_cell.angle_beta   90.00
_cell.angle_gamma   90.00
#
_symmetry.space_group_name_H-M   'P 1'
#
loop_
_entity.id
_entity.type
_entity.pdbx_description
1 polymer ?
#
loop_
_entity_poly.entity_id
_entity_poly.type
_entity_poly.pdbx_seq_one_letter_code
_entity_poly.pdbx_strand_id
1 'polypeptide(L)' 'MFDLDSACILPGIILLASPTATLSYVLAGEMGGDPSLASTAISVTTPVSGLTFVGWLVLLR' A
#
# COMPACT_ATOMS: atom_id res chain seq x y z
N MET A 1 -4.75 -21.92 -9.93
CA MET A 1 -5.20 -20.56 -9.57
C MET A 1 -4.98 -20.44 -8.06
N PHE A 2 -4.27 -19.41 -7.57
CA PHE A 2 -3.61 -19.40 -6.25
C PHE A 2 -4.41 -20.03 -5.10
N ASP A 3 -3.89 -21.10 -4.51
CA ASP A 3 -4.40 -21.72 -3.28
C ASP A 3 -3.83 -20.92 -2.09
N LEU A 4 -4.51 -19.83 -1.76
CA LEU A 4 -4.10 -18.96 -0.65
C LEU A 4 -4.62 -19.54 0.65
N ASP A 5 -3.71 -19.98 1.51
CA ASP A 5 -4.06 -20.40 2.86
C ASP A 5 -4.82 -19.27 3.59
N SER A 6 -5.83 -19.65 4.37
CA SER A 6 -6.69 -18.68 5.08
C SER A 6 -5.89 -17.80 6.04
N ALA A 7 -4.74 -18.31 6.52
CA ALA A 7 -3.80 -17.55 7.35
C ALA A 7 -3.17 -16.35 6.62
N CYS A 8 -3.04 -16.37 5.30
CA CYS A 8 -2.40 -15.32 4.51
C CYS A 8 -3.36 -14.21 4.05
N ILE A 9 -4.68 -14.45 4.12
CA ILE A 9 -5.68 -13.50 3.62
C ILE A 9 -5.66 -12.21 4.43
N LEU A 10 -5.68 -12.30 5.77
CA LEU A 10 -5.71 -11.11 6.63
C LEU A 10 -4.43 -10.26 6.51
N PRO A 11 -3.21 -10.82 6.58
CA PRO A 11 -1.99 -10.06 6.28
C PRO A 11 -1.98 -9.45 4.87
N GLY A 12 -2.50 -10.17 3.87
CA GLY A 12 -2.62 -9.68 2.50
C GLY A 12 -3.51 -8.44 2.39
N ILE A 13 -4.65 -8.43 3.09
CA ILE A 13 -5.55 -7.27 3.15
C ILE A 13 -4.87 -6.09 3.87
N ILE A 14 -4.14 -6.33 4.96
CA ILE A 14 -3.38 -5.31 5.67
C ILE A 14 -2.32 -4.68 4.77
N LEU A 15 -1.59 -5.50 4.01
CA LEU A 15 -0.60 -5.01 3.04
C LEU A 15 -1.25 -4.21 1.92
N LEU A 16 -2.41 -4.63 1.42
CA LEU A 16 -3.17 -3.90 0.41
C LEU A 16 -3.65 -2.53 0.91
N ALA A 17 -4.04 -2.45 2.17
CA ALA A 17 -4.50 -1.21 2.80
C ALA A 17 -3.35 -0.25 3.17
N SER A 18 -2.12 -0.77 3.27
CA SER A 18 -0.96 0.01 3.68
C SER A 18 -0.62 1.14 2.69
N PRO A 19 -0.07 2.26 3.16
CA PRO A 19 0.30 3.37 2.29
C PRO A 19 1.46 3.01 1.35
N THR A 20 1.74 3.88 0.37
CA THR A 20 2.87 3.69 -0.54
C THR A 20 4.18 3.58 0.24
N ALA A 21 4.98 2.56 -0.08
CA ALA A 21 6.25 2.31 0.58
C ALA A 21 7.24 3.45 0.34
N THR A 22 7.97 3.86 1.40
CA THR A 22 8.99 4.91 1.31
C THR A 22 10.12 4.57 0.34
N LEU A 23 10.41 3.27 0.15
CA LEU A 23 11.40 2.79 -0.80
C LEU A 23 11.09 3.20 -2.24
N SER A 24 9.81 3.40 -2.59
CA SER A 24 9.39 3.86 -3.92
C SER A 24 9.99 5.22 -4.30
N TYR A 25 10.33 6.08 -3.33
CA TYR A 25 11.04 7.34 -3.60
C TYR A 25 12.44 7.11 -4.19
N VAL A 26 13.21 6.20 -3.56
CA VAL A 26 14.57 5.87 -4.02
C VAL A 26 14.50 5.14 -5.36
N LEU A 27 13.60 4.17 -5.48
CA LEU A 27 13.41 3.41 -6.72
C LEU A 27 12.98 4.30 -7.90
N ALA A 28 12.17 5.33 -7.66
CA ALA A 28 11.82 6.30 -8.69
C ALA A 28 13.06 7.03 -9.21
N GLY A 29 14.03 7.37 -8.35
CA GLY A 29 15.30 7.96 -8.77
C GLY A 29 16.16 6.99 -9.59
N GLU A 30 16.31 5.76 -9.11
CA GLU A 30 17.15 4.75 -9.77
C GLU A 30 16.58 4.27 -11.11
N MET A 31 15.25 4.26 -11.26
CA MET A 31 14.57 3.80 -12.49
C MET A 31 14.35 4.92 -13.51
N GLY A 32 14.89 6.13 -13.29
CA GLY A 32 14.69 7.29 -14.15
C GLY A 32 13.25 7.83 -14.14
N GLY A 33 12.50 7.56 -13.07
CA GLY A 33 11.18 8.12 -12.80
C GLY A 33 11.25 9.48 -12.07
N ASP A 34 10.15 9.87 -11.43
CA ASP A 34 10.03 11.15 -10.71
C ASP A 34 9.94 10.94 -9.18
N PRO A 35 11.03 11.18 -8.43
CA PRO A 35 11.03 11.11 -6.97
C PRO A 35 10.07 12.12 -6.30
N SER A 36 9.79 13.27 -6.93
CA SER A 36 8.91 14.29 -6.37
C SER A 36 7.44 13.86 -6.42
N LEU A 37 7.04 13.15 -7.47
CA LEU A 37 5.74 12.50 -7.55
C LEU A 37 5.62 11.38 -6.52
N ALA A 38 6.68 10.57 -6.36
CA ALA A 38 6.71 9.49 -5.38
C ALA A 38 6.57 10.00 -3.93
N SER A 39 7.28 11.06 -3.57
CA SER A 39 7.16 11.66 -2.23
C SER A 39 5.76 12.23 -1.98
N THR A 40 5.18 12.90 -2.99
CA THR A 40 3.81 13.41 -2.92
C THR A 40 2.81 12.27 -2.72
N ALA A 41 2.95 11.18 -3.47
CA ALA A 41 2.10 9.99 -3.32
C ALA A 41 2.21 9.37 -1.93
N ILE A 42 3.42 9.25 -1.36
CA ILE A 42 3.63 8.76 0.01
C ILE A 42 2.89 9.66 1.02
N SER A 43 3.05 10.99 0.91
CA SER A 43 2.42 11.94 1.84
C SER A 43 0.89 11.94 1.74
N VAL A 44 0.32 11.79 0.54
CA VAL A 44 -1.14 11.71 0.35
C VAL A 44 -1.70 10.36 0.80
N THR A 45 -1.02 9.27 0.46
CA THR A 45 -1.51 7.91 0.78
C THR A 45 -1.37 7.57 2.25
N THR A 46 -0.45 8.19 3.00
CA THR A 46 -0.28 7.96 4.44
C THR A 46 -1.57 8.23 5.24
N PRO A 47 -2.18 9.44 5.23
CA PRO A 47 -3.44 9.68 5.92
C PRO A 47 -4.61 8.92 5.29
N VAL A 48 -4.63 8.78 3.95
CA VAL A 48 -5.68 8.03 3.25
C VAL A 48 -5.69 6.56 3.65
N SER A 49 -4.53 5.97 3.97
CA SER A 49 -4.43 4.56 4.39
C SER A 49 -5.31 4.23 5.58
N GLY A 50 -5.52 5.17 6.51
CA GLY A 50 -6.43 4.94 7.64
C GLY A 50 -7.86 4.65 7.19
N LEU A 51 -8.34 5.34 6.15
CA LEU A 51 -9.64 5.08 5.54
C LEU A 51 -9.65 3.74 4.81
N THR A 52 -8.58 3.39 4.10
CA THR A 52 -8.47 2.13 3.37
C THR A 52 -8.40 0.92 4.30
N PHE A 53 -7.69 1.03 5.43
CA PHE A 53 -7.67 0.00 6.48
C PHE A 53 -9.06 -0.28 7.02
N VAL A 54 -9.79 0.77 7.40
CA VAL A 54 -11.18 0.63 7.88
C VAL A 54 -12.07 0.08 6.78
N GLY A 55 -11.96 0.62 5.56
CA GLY A 55 -12.78 0.22 4.41
C GLY A 55 -12.65 -1.26 4.08
N TRP A 56 -11.41 -1.77 3.96
CA TRP A 56 -11.17 -3.18 3.68
C TRP A 56 -11.58 -4.10 4.82
N LEU A 57 -11.28 -3.74 6.07
CA LEU A 57 -11.66 -4.55 7.23
C LEU A 57 -13.17 -4.58 7.47
N VAL A 58 -13.91 -3.53 7.09
CA VAL A 58 -15.37 -3.52 7.20
C VAL A 58 -16.01 -4.29 6.04
N LEU A 59 -15.47 -4.17 4.83
CA LEU A 59 -16.03 -4.84 3.65
C LEU A 59 -15.76 -6.35 3.63
N LEU A 60 -14.60 -6.78 4.12
CA LEU A 60 -14.11 -8.18 4.02
C LEU A 60 -14.13 -8.93 5.36
N ARG A 61 -14.64 -8.32 6.43
CA ARG A 61 -15.03 -9.05 7.64
C ARG A 61 -16.28 -9.90 7.38
#